data_AF-A0A7V4Q4Z5-F1
#
_entry.id   AF-A0A7V4Q4Z5-F1
#
_cell.length_a   1.000
_cell.length_b   1.000
_cell.length_c   1.000
_cell.angle_alpha   90.00
_cell.angle_beta   90.00
_cell.angle_gamma   90.00
#
_symmetry.space_group_name_H-M   'P 1'
#
loop_
_entity.id
_entity.type
_entity.pdbx_description
1 polymer ?
#
loop_
_entity_poly.entity_id
_entity_poly.type
_entity_poly.pdbx_seq_one_letter_code
_entity_poly.pdbx_strand_id
1 'polypeptide(L)'
;MFNSLKIKILTLVTVMLVIIISSVAYLNYLQQKEMLHEIASRNTSVLIETIKSSISNAMRSGRSDEVGSIFARIKSREFVKSIRILDTTGKVLNSADRAEVGRELPGFAEQGVPLRNLSLLPDTGIFVSYARIYNAPQCYQCHAPAKELLGILEIKLSLDYMNSFIARERQTAVLSSLLLVFLTFITICVFLILYVENPIRKLIRYMEQVEQGDFEQKITLTNSIELRTLGESFNRMVLRLKTMMETTISHERELARAQEKLSHHRETHQMNGRLEEQIREIESLNVALEERIEEIEEANYKIADLAGELEDKNT
;
A
#
# COMPACT_ATOMS: atom_id res chain seq x y z
N MET A 1 -12.08 4.05 -16.49
CA MET A 1 -11.61 5.32 -15.90
C MET A 1 -11.04 5.02 -14.51
N PHE A 2 -9.72 5.12 -14.36
CA PHE A 2 -9.07 4.92 -13.06
C PHE A 2 -9.26 6.18 -12.20
N ASN A 3 -9.91 6.05 -11.02
CA ASN A 3 -10.07 7.16 -10.08
C ASN A 3 -8.70 7.61 -9.55
N SER A 4 -8.50 8.93 -9.42
CA SER A 4 -7.23 9.53 -8.99
C SER A 4 -6.75 9.02 -7.63
N LEU A 5 -7.66 8.68 -6.72
CA LEU A 5 -7.33 8.10 -5.41
C LEU A 5 -6.74 6.69 -5.51
N LYS A 6 -7.28 5.84 -6.41
CA LYS A 6 -6.81 4.46 -6.58
C LYS A 6 -5.39 4.44 -7.11
N ILE A 7 -5.12 5.25 -8.12
CA ILE A 7 -3.76 5.38 -8.67
C ILE A 7 -2.83 5.88 -7.58
N LYS A 8 -3.18 6.94 -6.85
CA LYS A 8 -2.33 7.49 -5.77
C LYS A 8 -1.95 6.43 -4.72
N ILE A 9 -2.93 5.66 -4.21
CA ILE A 9 -2.67 4.61 -3.21
C ILE A 9 -1.83 3.50 -3.82
N LEU A 10 -2.20 3.00 -4.99
CA LEU A 10 -1.47 1.91 -5.65
C LEU A 10 -0.02 2.32 -5.97
N THR A 11 0.19 3.54 -6.47
CA THR A 11 1.53 4.08 -6.76
C THR A 11 2.35 4.24 -5.49
N LEU A 12 1.76 4.71 -4.39
CA LEU A 12 2.49 4.89 -3.14
C LEU A 12 2.94 3.55 -2.56
N VAL A 13 2.03 2.56 -2.53
CA VAL A 13 2.36 1.23 -1.99
C VAL A 13 3.35 0.49 -2.88
N THR A 14 3.20 0.57 -4.21
CA THR A 14 4.17 -0.05 -5.14
C THR A 14 5.54 0.59 -5.05
N VAL A 15 5.63 1.93 -4.97
CA VAL A 15 6.90 2.64 -4.75
C VAL A 15 7.53 2.21 -3.43
N MET A 16 6.76 2.13 -2.35
CA MET A 16 7.26 1.68 -1.04
C MET A 16 7.81 0.25 -1.10
N LEU A 17 7.11 -0.67 -1.79
CA LEU A 17 7.57 -2.05 -1.99
C LEU A 17 8.86 -2.11 -2.81
N VAL A 18 8.95 -1.34 -3.89
CA VAL A 18 10.16 -1.27 -4.73
C VAL A 18 11.35 -0.78 -3.90
N ILE A 19 11.16 0.22 -3.03
CA ILE A 19 12.21 0.72 -2.14
C ILE A 19 12.66 -0.37 -1.15
N ILE A 20 11.72 -1.06 -0.50
CA ILE A 20 12.03 -2.13 0.45
C ILE A 20 12.80 -3.26 -0.23
N ILE A 21 12.31 -3.73 -1.38
CA ILE A 21 12.92 -4.85 -2.12
C ILE A 21 14.29 -4.44 -2.67
N SER A 22 14.43 -3.22 -3.19
CA SER A 22 15.73 -2.70 -3.65
C SER A 22 16.73 -2.59 -2.51
N SER A 23 16.29 -2.14 -1.34
CA SER A 23 17.12 -2.06 -0.13
C SER A 23 17.57 -3.44 0.32
N VAL A 24 16.66 -4.42 0.42
CA VAL A 24 17.00 -5.80 0.78
C VAL A 24 17.93 -6.44 -0.25
N ALA A 25 17.68 -6.24 -1.55
CA ALA A 25 18.54 -6.73 -2.61
C ALA A 25 19.95 -6.10 -2.54
N TYR A 26 20.03 -4.81 -2.23
CA TYR A 26 21.30 -4.11 -2.05
C TYR A 26 22.08 -4.61 -0.83
N LEU A 27 21.41 -4.81 0.31
CA LEU A 27 22.03 -5.38 1.51
C LEU A 27 22.54 -6.81 1.27
N ASN A 28 21.73 -7.66 0.61
CA ASN A 28 22.17 -9.00 0.22
C ASN A 28 23.39 -8.97 -0.71
N TYR A 29 23.41 -8.05 -1.68
CA TYR A 29 24.56 -7.87 -2.57
C TYR A 29 25.83 -7.47 -1.81
N LEU A 30 25.72 -6.56 -0.85
CA LEU A 30 26.84 -6.17 0.02
C LEU A 30 27.34 -7.36 0.85
N GLN A 31 26.43 -8.13 1.47
CA GLN A 31 26.78 -9.31 2.24
C GLN A 31 27.47 -10.39 1.41
N GLN A 32 27.01 -10.63 0.17
CA GLN A 32 27.65 -11.60 -0.74
C GLN A 32 29.11 -11.24 -1.04
N LYS A 33 29.42 -9.94 -1.15
CA LYS A 33 30.79 -9.47 -1.40
C LYS A 33 31.72 -9.70 -0.21
N GLU A 34 31.24 -9.43 1.01
CA GLU A 34 32.01 -9.68 2.24
C GLU A 34 32.24 -11.17 2.46
N MET A 35 31.20 -11.99 2.27
CA MET A 35 31.28 -13.44 2.41
C MET A 35 32.30 -14.07 1.45
N LEU A 36 32.39 -13.57 0.20
CA LEU A 36 33.37 -14.02 -0.78
C LEU A 36 34.83 -13.78 -0.29
N HIS A 37 35.10 -12.59 0.26
CA HIS A 37 36.41 -12.27 0.83
C HIS A 37 36.76 -13.18 2.03
N GLU A 38 35.79 -13.43 2.92
CA GLU A 38 36.03 -14.24 4.11
C GLU A 38 36.30 -15.72 3.75
N ILE A 39 35.50 -16.29 2.85
CA ILE A 39 35.69 -17.67 2.36
C ILE A 39 37.06 -17.80 1.67
N ALA A 40 37.42 -16.85 0.80
CA ALA A 40 38.71 -16.86 0.11
C ALA A 40 39.87 -16.78 1.11
N SER A 41 39.79 -15.92 2.12
CA SER A 41 40.84 -15.74 3.13
C SER A 41 41.03 -16.97 4.04
N ARG A 42 39.93 -17.54 4.55
CA ARG A 42 39.96 -18.71 5.43
C ARG A 42 40.51 -19.95 4.71
N ASN A 43 39.99 -20.25 3.52
CA ASN A 43 40.44 -21.41 2.75
C ASN A 43 41.90 -21.29 2.32
N THR A 44 42.33 -20.08 1.93
CA THR A 44 43.71 -19.84 1.50
C THR A 44 44.70 -19.99 2.66
N SER A 45 44.34 -19.61 3.87
CA SER A 45 45.22 -19.74 5.04
C SER A 45 45.53 -21.21 5.36
N VAL A 46 44.54 -22.10 5.29
CA VAL A 46 44.72 -23.55 5.48
C VAL A 46 45.58 -24.15 4.36
N LEU A 47 45.35 -23.71 3.12
CA LEU A 47 46.11 -24.14 1.96
C LEU A 47 47.60 -23.72 2.06
N ILE A 48 47.87 -22.47 2.47
CA ILE A 48 49.20 -21.94 2.71
C ILE A 48 49.94 -22.78 3.78
N GLU A 49 49.28 -23.10 4.89
CA GLU A 49 49.90 -23.88 5.96
C GLU A 49 50.25 -25.31 5.52
N THR A 50 49.37 -25.90 4.72
CA THR A 50 49.57 -27.24 4.14
C THR A 50 50.74 -27.24 3.14
N ILE A 51 50.84 -26.19 2.31
CA ILE A 51 51.93 -26.03 1.33
C ILE A 51 53.25 -25.80 2.04
N LYS A 52 53.32 -24.88 3.02
CA LYS A 52 54.52 -24.65 3.83
C LYS A 52 54.98 -25.95 4.49
N SER A 53 54.06 -26.71 5.08
CA SER A 53 54.37 -28.01 5.70
C SER A 53 54.92 -29.02 4.69
N SER A 54 54.34 -29.09 3.49
CA SER A 54 54.80 -29.98 2.42
C SER A 54 56.19 -29.59 1.89
N ILE A 55 56.44 -28.29 1.68
CA ILE A 55 57.76 -27.78 1.29
C ILE A 55 58.79 -28.09 2.38
N SER A 56 58.46 -27.79 3.64
CA SER A 56 59.36 -28.02 4.77
C SER A 56 59.74 -29.50 4.89
N ASN A 57 58.80 -30.42 4.62
CA ASN A 57 59.07 -31.85 4.63
C ASN A 57 59.97 -32.27 3.45
N ALA A 58 59.72 -31.78 2.23
CA ALA A 58 60.57 -32.06 1.07
C ALA A 58 62.00 -31.54 1.26
N MET A 59 62.14 -30.31 1.77
CA MET A 59 63.44 -29.71 2.09
C MET A 59 64.18 -30.47 3.20
N ARG A 60 63.48 -30.93 4.25
CA ARG A 60 64.08 -31.74 5.32
C ARG A 60 64.61 -33.08 4.80
N SER A 61 63.98 -33.65 3.77
CA SER A 61 64.47 -34.85 3.09
C SER A 61 65.58 -34.58 2.07
N GLY A 62 66.05 -33.33 1.91
CA GLY A 62 67.07 -32.96 0.92
C GLY A 62 66.58 -32.93 -0.53
N ARG A 63 65.26 -33.00 -0.76
CA ARG A 63 64.62 -33.10 -2.09
C ARG A 63 64.08 -31.73 -2.52
N SER A 64 64.97 -30.76 -2.67
CA SER A 64 64.61 -29.38 -3.03
C SER A 64 64.12 -29.25 -4.48
N ASP A 65 64.52 -30.19 -5.33
CA ASP A 65 64.10 -30.35 -6.72
C ASP A 65 62.64 -30.83 -6.85
N GLU A 66 62.10 -31.54 -5.86
CA GLU A 66 60.70 -31.98 -5.83
C GLU A 66 59.71 -30.82 -5.58
N VAL A 67 60.15 -29.68 -5.04
CA VAL A 67 59.24 -28.55 -4.72
C VAL A 67 58.51 -28.04 -5.97
N GLY A 68 59.19 -28.01 -7.12
CA GLY A 68 58.56 -27.62 -8.37
C GLY A 68 57.48 -28.60 -8.83
N SER A 69 57.66 -29.91 -8.59
CA SER A 69 56.66 -30.93 -8.94
C SER A 69 55.45 -30.88 -7.99
N ILE A 70 55.68 -30.58 -6.71
CA ILE A 70 54.60 -30.31 -5.74
C ILE A 70 53.77 -29.12 -6.21
N PHE A 71 54.41 -28.02 -6.62
CA PHE A 71 53.70 -26.85 -7.14
C PHE A 71 52.93 -27.13 -8.43
N ALA A 72 53.53 -27.89 -9.36
CA ALA A 72 52.84 -28.30 -10.59
C ALA A 72 51.57 -29.13 -10.29
N ARG A 73 51.63 -30.06 -9.32
CA ARG A 73 50.47 -30.88 -8.88
C ARG A 73 49.39 -30.06 -8.18
N ILE A 74 49.75 -28.95 -7.53
CA ILE A 74 48.78 -28.07 -6.89
C ILE A 74 48.16 -27.11 -7.92
N LYS A 75 48.97 -26.57 -8.85
CA LYS A 75 48.51 -25.76 -9.99
C LYS A 75 47.57 -26.55 -10.91
N SER A 76 47.72 -27.86 -11.04
CA SER A 76 46.81 -28.69 -11.84
C SER A 76 45.39 -28.81 -11.28
N ARG A 77 45.09 -28.19 -10.12
CA ARG A 77 43.73 -28.03 -9.60
C ARG A 77 43.12 -26.74 -10.15
N GLU A 78 41.85 -26.78 -10.57
CA GLU A 78 41.16 -25.68 -11.28
C GLU A 78 41.19 -24.31 -10.58
N PHE A 79 41.38 -24.28 -9.26
CA PHE A 79 41.34 -23.05 -8.47
C PHE A 79 42.69 -22.33 -8.35
N VAL A 80 43.82 -22.94 -8.73
CA VAL A 80 45.17 -22.35 -8.55
C VAL A 80 45.76 -21.92 -9.88
N LYS A 81 45.86 -20.60 -10.11
CA LYS A 81 46.41 -20.03 -11.33
C LYS A 81 47.94 -20.02 -11.33
N SER A 82 48.56 -19.69 -10.20
CA SER A 82 50.01 -19.78 -10.02
C SER A 82 50.42 -19.97 -8.56
N ILE A 83 51.50 -20.72 -8.35
CA ILE A 83 52.21 -20.83 -7.06
C ILE A 83 53.69 -20.67 -7.34
N ARG A 84 54.34 -19.81 -6.56
CA ARG A 84 55.78 -19.55 -6.67
C ARG A 84 56.38 -19.13 -5.33
N ILE A 85 57.67 -19.40 -5.14
CA ILE A 85 58.48 -18.87 -4.05
C ILE A 85 59.35 -17.76 -4.63
N LEU A 86 59.32 -16.61 -3.98
CA LEU A 86 60.05 -15.41 -4.33
C LEU A 86 61.15 -15.15 -3.30
N ASP A 87 62.24 -14.54 -3.74
CA ASP A 87 63.20 -13.92 -2.82
C ASP A 87 62.69 -12.56 -2.35
N THR A 88 63.39 -11.94 -1.39
CA THR A 88 63.05 -10.60 -0.85
C THR A 88 63.09 -9.50 -1.90
N THR A 89 63.79 -9.72 -3.02
CA THR A 89 63.88 -8.82 -4.18
C THR A 89 62.79 -9.04 -5.22
N GLY A 90 61.95 -10.08 -5.08
CA GLY A 90 60.92 -10.44 -6.07
C GLY A 90 61.39 -11.37 -7.18
N LYS A 91 62.61 -11.90 -7.09
CA LYS A 91 63.12 -12.94 -8.00
C LYS A 91 62.46 -14.28 -7.71
N VAL A 92 62.00 -14.98 -8.75
CA VAL A 92 61.36 -16.30 -8.61
C VAL A 92 62.43 -17.37 -8.31
N LEU A 93 62.40 -17.93 -7.10
CA LEU A 93 63.26 -19.02 -6.65
C LEU A 93 62.73 -20.39 -7.08
N ASN A 94 61.41 -20.58 -7.01
CA ASN A 94 60.75 -21.81 -7.44
C ASN A 94 59.33 -21.48 -7.94
N SER A 95 58.80 -22.19 -8.92
CA SER A 95 57.44 -21.99 -9.44
C SER A 95 56.86 -23.29 -9.96
N ALA A 96 55.53 -23.39 -9.98
CA ALA A 96 54.81 -24.42 -10.72
C ALA A 96 55.14 -24.40 -12.22
N ASP A 97 55.52 -23.23 -12.76
CA ASP A 97 55.97 -23.07 -14.13
C ASP A 97 57.49 -22.87 -14.18
N ARG A 98 58.20 -23.87 -14.73
CA ARG A 98 59.67 -23.84 -14.79
C ARG A 98 60.21 -22.67 -15.61
N ALA A 99 59.45 -22.15 -16.58
CA ALA A 99 59.89 -21.04 -17.42
C ALA A 99 59.95 -19.69 -16.67
N GLU A 100 59.30 -19.60 -15.51
CA GLU A 100 59.29 -18.39 -14.66
C GLU A 100 60.48 -18.33 -13.70
N VAL A 101 61.14 -19.46 -13.42
CA VAL A 101 62.23 -19.54 -12.44
C VAL A 101 63.40 -18.65 -12.89
N GLY A 102 63.90 -17.83 -11.97
CA GLY A 102 64.98 -16.89 -12.21
C GLY A 102 64.55 -15.52 -12.78
N ARG A 103 63.28 -15.36 -13.21
CA ARG A 103 62.74 -14.05 -13.62
C ARG A 103 62.37 -13.19 -12.41
N GLU A 104 62.34 -11.88 -12.61
CA GLU A 104 61.83 -10.93 -11.62
C GLU A 104 60.36 -10.58 -11.92
N LEU A 105 59.56 -10.46 -10.87
CA LEU A 105 58.15 -10.09 -11.02
C LEU A 105 58.00 -8.57 -11.20
N PRO A 106 57.39 -8.13 -12.32
CA PRO A 106 57.11 -6.72 -12.52
C PRO A 106 56.13 -6.21 -11.45
N GLY A 107 56.47 -5.08 -10.82
CA GLY A 107 55.64 -4.43 -9.78
C GLY A 107 55.84 -4.92 -8.35
N PHE A 108 56.61 -5.99 -8.11
CA PHE A 108 56.89 -6.48 -6.74
C PHE A 108 57.74 -5.48 -5.93
N ALA A 109 58.70 -4.82 -6.60
CA ALA A 109 59.53 -3.79 -5.99
C ALA A 109 58.76 -2.52 -5.60
N GLU A 110 57.68 -2.20 -6.32
CA GLU A 110 56.83 -1.01 -6.05
C GLU A 110 55.83 -1.26 -4.92
N GLN A 111 55.32 -2.49 -4.78
CA GLN A 111 54.35 -2.87 -3.75
C GLN A 111 55.01 -3.23 -2.41
N GLY A 112 56.31 -3.52 -2.42
CA GLY A 112 57.09 -3.92 -1.25
C GLY A 112 56.74 -5.33 -0.76
N VAL A 113 57.59 -5.90 0.11
CA VAL A 113 57.29 -7.18 0.77
C VAL A 113 56.09 -6.96 1.70
N PRO A 114 54.91 -7.57 1.45
CA PRO A 114 53.71 -7.29 2.23
C PRO A 114 53.97 -7.59 3.72
N LEU A 115 53.63 -6.62 4.60
CA LEU A 115 53.88 -6.69 6.05
C LEU A 115 53.08 -7.77 6.78
N ARG A 116 51.98 -8.25 6.17
CA ARG A 116 51.11 -9.33 6.63
C ARG A 116 50.87 -10.32 5.51
N ASN A 117 50.25 -11.46 5.82
CA ASN A 117 49.61 -12.30 4.81
C ASN A 117 48.52 -11.44 4.14
N LEU A 118 48.86 -10.79 3.04
CA LEU A 118 48.00 -9.85 2.34
C LEU A 118 47.22 -10.62 1.29
N SER A 119 45.92 -10.38 1.27
CA SER A 119 44.96 -11.03 0.40
C SER A 119 44.29 -9.94 -0.44
N LEU A 120 44.61 -9.88 -1.73
CA LEU A 120 44.06 -8.88 -2.64
C LEU A 120 43.20 -9.57 -3.70
N LEU A 121 41.99 -9.05 -3.94
CA LEU A 121 41.25 -9.34 -5.17
C LEU A 121 41.48 -8.19 -6.15
N PRO A 122 42.36 -8.30 -7.15
CA PRO A 122 42.26 -7.51 -8.36
C PRO A 122 40.88 -7.64 -9.03
N ASP A 123 40.44 -6.59 -9.73
CA ASP A 123 39.19 -6.54 -10.52
C ASP A 123 39.04 -7.68 -11.56
N THR A 124 40.11 -8.44 -11.78
CA THR A 124 40.15 -9.62 -12.66
C THR A 124 39.64 -10.91 -12.03
N GLY A 125 39.05 -10.90 -10.82
CA GLY A 125 38.53 -12.10 -10.15
C GLY A 125 39.61 -13.08 -9.66
N ILE A 126 40.86 -12.62 -9.56
CA ILE A 126 41.99 -13.39 -9.07
C ILE A 126 42.21 -13.00 -7.62
N PHE A 127 42.36 -13.96 -6.71
CA PHE A 127 42.74 -13.71 -5.33
C PHE A 127 44.23 -13.99 -5.17
N VAL A 128 45.00 -12.98 -4.77
CA VAL A 128 46.45 -13.09 -4.57
C VAL A 128 46.74 -13.10 -3.07
N SER A 129 47.45 -14.12 -2.61
CA SER A 129 47.88 -14.24 -1.22
C SER A 129 49.38 -14.47 -1.11
N TYR A 130 50.00 -13.82 -0.13
CA TYR A 130 51.42 -13.94 0.17
C TYR A 130 51.62 -14.55 1.55
N ALA A 131 52.59 -15.45 1.68
CA ALA A 131 53.01 -16.03 2.95
C ALA A 131 54.52 -16.05 3.09
N ARG A 132 55.02 -15.67 4.26
CA ARG A 132 56.46 -15.67 4.55
C ARG A 132 56.92 -17.06 4.99
N ILE A 133 58.05 -17.50 4.45
CA ILE A 133 58.72 -18.73 4.86
C ILE A 133 59.89 -18.34 5.75
N TYR A 134 59.66 -18.36 7.06
CA TYR A 134 60.70 -18.07 8.05
C TYR A 134 61.67 -19.24 8.19
N ASN A 135 62.92 -18.91 8.51
CA ASN A 135 63.94 -19.89 8.81
C ASN A 135 63.71 -20.47 10.22
N ALA A 136 63.06 -21.61 10.29
CA ALA A 136 62.83 -22.33 11.54
C ALA A 136 64.07 -23.16 11.93
N PRO A 137 64.24 -23.57 13.21
CA PRO A 137 65.40 -24.36 13.64
C PRO A 137 65.67 -25.62 12.82
N GLN A 138 64.61 -26.26 12.34
CA GLN A 138 64.67 -27.43 11.46
C GLN A 138 65.29 -27.17 10.08
N CYS A 139 65.39 -25.90 9.65
CA CYS A 139 65.95 -25.48 8.37
C CYS A 139 67.45 -25.14 8.46
N TYR A 140 68.00 -25.00 9.68
CA TYR A 140 69.38 -24.57 9.92
C TYR A 140 70.44 -25.55 9.41
N GLN A 141 70.05 -26.79 9.12
CA GLN A 141 70.94 -27.80 8.56
C GLN A 141 71.37 -27.47 7.12
N CYS A 142 70.56 -26.73 6.37
CA CYS A 142 70.84 -26.38 4.97
C CYS A 142 70.84 -24.86 4.71
N HIS A 143 70.20 -24.08 5.59
CA HIS A 143 70.14 -22.62 5.48
C HIS A 143 70.84 -21.95 6.66
N ALA A 144 71.67 -20.94 6.38
CA ALA A 144 72.40 -20.21 7.40
C ALA A 144 71.45 -19.63 8.47
N PRO A 145 71.69 -19.85 9.78
CA PRO A 145 70.83 -19.32 10.84
C PRO A 145 70.66 -17.79 10.82
N ALA A 146 71.65 -17.06 10.30
CA ALA A 146 71.61 -15.61 10.14
C ALA A 146 70.55 -15.12 9.12
N LYS A 147 70.08 -15.99 8.22
CA LYS A 147 69.02 -15.64 7.27
C LYS A 147 67.66 -15.92 7.91
N GLU A 148 66.97 -14.88 8.38
CA GLU A 148 65.68 -15.04 9.07
C GLU A 148 64.51 -15.40 8.13
N LEU A 149 64.53 -14.88 6.90
CA LEU A 149 63.48 -15.08 5.90
C LEU A 149 64.05 -15.86 4.70
N LEU A 150 63.55 -17.06 4.46
CA LEU A 150 64.02 -17.93 3.37
C LEU A 150 63.40 -17.55 2.03
N GLY A 151 62.18 -17.00 2.04
CA GLY A 151 61.47 -16.52 0.86
C GLY A 151 60.01 -16.20 1.13
N ILE A 152 59.29 -15.82 0.09
CA ILE A 152 57.87 -15.42 0.11
C ILE A 152 57.12 -16.34 -0.84
N LEU A 153 56.17 -17.11 -0.32
CA LEU A 153 55.25 -17.92 -1.10
C LEU A 153 54.13 -17.02 -1.63
N GLU A 154 54.01 -16.88 -2.94
CA GLU A 154 52.88 -16.25 -3.62
C GLU A 154 51.95 -17.35 -4.16
N ILE A 155 50.66 -17.17 -3.91
CA ILE A 155 49.60 -18.01 -4.46
C ILE A 155 48.57 -17.10 -5.13
N LYS A 156 48.26 -17.37 -6.40
CA LYS A 156 47.17 -16.74 -7.14
C LYS A 156 46.08 -17.77 -7.36
N LEU A 157 44.91 -17.51 -6.81
CA LEU A 157 43.73 -18.33 -6.96
C LEU A 157 42.76 -17.68 -7.95
N SER A 158 42.14 -18.47 -8.82
CA SER A 158 41.00 -18.00 -9.61
C SER A 158 39.72 -18.26 -8.82
N LEU A 159 38.89 -17.23 -8.68
CA LEU A 159 37.54 -17.33 -8.13
C LEU A 159 36.47 -17.42 -9.24
N ASP A 160 36.87 -17.71 -10.48
CA ASP A 160 35.96 -17.81 -11.62
C ASP A 160 34.89 -18.89 -11.42
N TYR A 161 35.23 -19.98 -10.72
CA TYR A 161 34.25 -21.02 -10.34
C TYR A 161 33.14 -20.45 -9.43
N MET A 162 33.46 -19.47 -8.58
CA MET A 162 32.48 -18.78 -7.72
C MET A 162 31.71 -17.71 -8.49
N ASN A 163 32.29 -17.08 -9.52
CA ASN A 163 31.58 -16.10 -10.34
C ASN A 163 30.32 -16.69 -10.97
N SER A 164 30.36 -17.95 -11.43
CA SER A 164 29.19 -18.63 -11.99
C SER A 164 28.13 -18.93 -10.92
N PHE A 165 28.55 -19.29 -9.70
CA PHE A 165 27.66 -19.50 -8.56
C PHE A 165 26.99 -18.19 -8.12
N ILE A 166 27.77 -17.11 -7.97
CA ILE A 166 27.26 -15.77 -7.61
C ILE A 166 26.33 -15.24 -8.69
N ALA A 167 26.66 -15.43 -9.98
CA ALA A 167 25.80 -15.00 -11.07
C ALA A 167 24.45 -15.73 -11.07
N ARG A 168 24.44 -17.04 -10.78
CA ARG A 168 23.21 -17.83 -10.62
C ARG A 168 22.40 -17.37 -9.42
N GLU A 169 23.04 -17.20 -8.26
CA GLU A 169 22.39 -16.68 -7.04
C GLU A 169 21.81 -15.27 -7.26
N ARG A 170 22.52 -14.42 -8.00
CA ARG A 170 22.01 -13.11 -8.40
C ARG A 170 20.79 -13.24 -9.32
N GLN A 171 20.83 -14.13 -10.30
CA GLN A 171 19.72 -14.33 -11.23
C GLN A 171 18.48 -14.89 -10.51
N THR A 172 18.65 -15.87 -9.62
CA THR A 172 17.56 -16.43 -8.81
C THR A 172 17.01 -15.38 -7.85
N ALA A 173 17.86 -14.57 -7.21
CA ALA A 173 17.44 -13.47 -6.34
C ALA A 173 16.65 -12.37 -7.09
N VAL A 174 17.08 -12.00 -8.29
CA VAL A 174 16.34 -11.03 -9.13
C VAL A 174 15.00 -11.61 -9.55
N LEU A 175 14.96 -12.86 -9.99
CA LEU A 175 13.73 -13.50 -10.46
C LEU A 175 12.73 -13.72 -9.33
N SER A 176 13.18 -14.14 -8.14
CA SER A 176 12.35 -14.26 -6.95
C SER A 176 11.84 -12.90 -6.45
N SER A 177 12.68 -11.86 -6.50
CA SER A 177 12.28 -10.48 -6.17
C SER A 177 11.19 -9.96 -7.11
N LEU A 178 11.35 -10.16 -8.43
CA LEU A 178 10.34 -9.77 -9.41
C LEU A 178 9.02 -10.52 -9.20
N LEU A 179 9.09 -11.82 -8.92
CA LEU A 179 7.92 -12.64 -8.62
C LEU A 179 7.21 -12.16 -7.35
N LEU A 180 7.96 -11.79 -6.31
CA LEU A 180 7.40 -11.21 -5.09
C LEU A 180 6.73 -9.86 -5.33
N VAL A 181 7.35 -8.96 -6.10
CA VAL A 181 6.73 -7.67 -6.51
C VAL A 181 5.42 -7.93 -7.25
N PHE A 182 5.42 -8.89 -8.18
CA PHE A 182 4.24 -9.21 -8.97
C PHE A 182 3.10 -9.77 -8.11
N LEU A 183 3.39 -10.74 -7.23
CA LEU A 183 2.39 -11.32 -6.33
C LEU A 183 1.83 -10.31 -5.34
N THR A 184 2.67 -9.45 -4.78
CA THR A 184 2.22 -8.39 -3.86
C THR A 184 1.36 -7.36 -4.59
N PHE A 185 1.73 -6.96 -5.81
CA PHE A 185 0.91 -6.08 -6.66
C PHE A 185 -0.49 -6.65 -6.91
N ILE A 186 -0.58 -7.94 -7.29
CA ILE A 186 -1.87 -8.62 -7.49
C ILE A 186 -2.66 -8.64 -6.19
N THR A 187 -2.02 -9.02 -5.09
CA THR A 187 -2.68 -9.12 -3.77
C THR A 187 -3.27 -7.77 -3.33
N ILE A 188 -2.51 -6.68 -3.49
CA ILE A 188 -2.97 -5.33 -3.18
C ILE A 188 -4.12 -4.90 -4.10
N CYS A 189 -4.02 -5.18 -5.40
CA CYS A 189 -5.11 -4.88 -6.35
C CYS A 189 -6.41 -5.57 -5.94
N VAL A 190 -6.35 -6.87 -5.66
CA VAL A 190 -7.51 -7.66 -5.22
C VAL A 190 -8.06 -7.13 -3.90
N PHE A 191 -7.19 -6.83 -2.94
CA PHE A 191 -7.57 -6.27 -1.65
C PHE A 191 -8.31 -4.94 -1.80
N LEU A 192 -7.78 -3.99 -2.58
CA LEU A 192 -8.42 -2.70 -2.81
C LEU A 192 -9.78 -2.83 -3.49
N ILE A 193 -9.92 -3.74 -4.45
CA ILE A 193 -11.19 -3.96 -5.15
C ILE A 193 -12.25 -4.49 -4.17
N LEU A 194 -11.90 -5.54 -3.42
CA LEU A 194 -12.85 -6.23 -2.55
C LEU A 194 -13.20 -5.42 -1.31
N TYR A 195 -12.22 -4.80 -0.64
CA TYR A 195 -12.42 -4.18 0.67
C TYR A 195 -12.69 -2.68 0.61
N VAL A 196 -12.36 -2.00 -0.49
CA VAL A 196 -12.52 -0.53 -0.60
C VAL A 196 -13.44 -0.16 -1.75
N GLU A 197 -13.12 -0.58 -2.98
CA GLU A 197 -13.88 -0.16 -4.16
C GLU A 197 -15.32 -0.64 -4.15
N ASN A 198 -15.54 -1.95 -3.95
CA ASN A 198 -16.88 -2.54 -3.99
C ASN A 198 -17.82 -1.94 -2.92
N PRO A 199 -17.42 -1.80 -1.64
CA PRO A 199 -18.23 -1.14 -0.62
C PRO A 199 -18.55 0.33 -0.92
N ILE A 200 -17.56 1.10 -1.41
CA ILE A 200 -17.76 2.51 -1.74
C ILE A 200 -18.72 2.63 -2.93
N ARG A 201 -18.55 1.81 -3.97
CA ARG A 201 -19.44 1.81 -5.13
C ARG A 201 -20.87 1.38 -4.74
N LYS A 202 -21.00 0.45 -3.80
CA LYS A 202 -22.30 0.11 -3.19
C LYS A 202 -22.89 1.36 -2.52
N LEU A 203 -22.15 2.03 -1.64
CA LEU A 203 -22.62 3.24 -0.96
C LEU A 203 -23.07 4.34 -1.93
N ILE A 204 -22.31 4.60 -3.00
CA ILE A 204 -22.68 5.59 -4.02
C ILE A 204 -24.02 5.24 -4.67
N ARG A 205 -24.23 3.97 -5.07
CA ARG A 205 -25.49 3.53 -5.68
C ARG A 205 -26.70 3.69 -4.74
N TYR A 206 -26.53 3.37 -3.45
CA TYR A 206 -27.61 3.58 -2.48
C TYR A 206 -27.89 5.06 -2.25
N MET A 207 -26.86 5.92 -2.30
CA MET A 207 -27.03 7.36 -2.20
C MET A 207 -27.82 7.92 -3.40
N GLU A 208 -27.52 7.47 -4.62
CA GLU A 208 -28.27 7.82 -5.83
C GLU A 208 -29.75 7.37 -5.74
N GLN A 209 -30.05 6.21 -5.13
CA GLN A 209 -31.43 5.73 -4.92
C GLN A 209 -32.20 6.60 -3.91
N VAL A 210 -31.56 6.98 -2.81
CA VAL A 210 -32.16 7.88 -1.81
C VAL A 210 -32.44 9.26 -2.42
N GLU A 211 -31.55 9.77 -3.29
CA GLU A 211 -31.77 11.02 -4.03
C GLU A 211 -32.99 10.96 -4.95
N GLN A 212 -33.30 9.78 -5.49
CA GLN A 212 -34.51 9.54 -6.31
C GLN A 212 -35.77 9.30 -5.47
N GLY A 213 -35.67 9.35 -4.14
CA GLY A 213 -36.81 9.21 -3.21
C GLY A 213 -37.07 7.79 -2.70
N ASP A 214 -36.18 6.82 -2.97
CA ASP A 214 -36.26 5.48 -2.37
C ASP A 214 -35.59 5.46 -0.98
N PHE A 215 -36.40 5.62 0.07
CA PHE A 215 -35.95 5.62 1.47
C PHE A 215 -36.12 4.27 2.19
N GLU A 216 -36.63 3.24 1.52
CA GLU A 216 -36.94 1.95 2.17
C GLU A 216 -35.69 1.06 2.34
N GLN A 217 -34.71 1.26 1.47
CA GLN A 217 -33.53 0.42 1.45
C GLN A 217 -32.48 0.81 2.50
N LYS A 218 -31.97 -0.19 3.23
CA LYS A 218 -30.86 -0.02 4.19
C LYS A 218 -29.57 -0.55 3.60
N ILE A 219 -28.49 0.23 3.75
CA ILE A 219 -27.17 -0.26 3.36
C ILE A 219 -26.56 -1.12 4.47
N THR A 220 -26.05 -2.28 4.10
CA THR A 220 -25.24 -3.15 4.96
C THR A 220 -23.84 -3.31 4.35
N LEU A 221 -22.84 -2.91 5.13
CA LEU A 221 -21.42 -3.00 4.79
C LEU A 221 -20.71 -3.85 5.85
N THR A 222 -20.05 -4.93 5.43
CA THR A 222 -19.43 -5.92 6.33
C THR A 222 -17.90 -5.97 6.25
N ASN A 223 -17.29 -5.16 5.37
CA ASN A 223 -15.90 -5.35 4.98
C ASN A 223 -14.88 -4.78 5.98
N SER A 224 -15.17 -3.63 6.59
CA SER A 224 -14.35 -3.01 7.64
C SER A 224 -15.24 -2.37 8.71
N ILE A 225 -14.67 -2.14 9.89
CA ILE A 225 -15.41 -1.51 11.00
C ILE A 225 -15.80 -0.08 10.62
N GLU A 226 -14.88 0.68 10.03
CA GLU A 226 -15.07 2.06 9.60
C GLU A 226 -16.15 2.18 8.52
N LEU A 227 -16.14 1.27 7.52
CA LEU A 227 -17.16 1.23 6.48
C LEU A 227 -18.52 0.84 7.05
N ARG A 228 -18.57 -0.08 8.01
CA ARG A 228 -19.82 -0.42 8.72
C ARG A 228 -20.36 0.79 9.48
N THR A 229 -19.52 1.49 10.24
CA THR A 229 -19.90 2.72 10.96
C THR A 229 -20.39 3.81 10.02
N LEU A 230 -19.77 3.96 8.85
CA LEU A 230 -20.21 4.88 7.81
C LEU A 230 -21.59 4.50 7.25
N GLY A 231 -21.81 3.22 6.94
CA GLY A 231 -23.11 2.70 6.49
C GLY A 231 -24.21 2.90 7.54
N GLU A 232 -23.92 2.64 8.81
CA GLU A 232 -24.86 2.87 9.93
C GLU A 232 -25.19 4.35 10.10
N SER A 233 -24.21 5.23 9.98
CA SER A 233 -24.40 6.68 10.07
C SER A 233 -25.22 7.21 8.90
N PHE A 234 -24.97 6.70 7.68
CA PHE A 234 -25.78 6.99 6.50
C PHE A 234 -27.24 6.54 6.69
N ASN A 235 -27.47 5.31 7.14
CA ASN A 235 -28.84 4.82 7.41
C ASN A 235 -29.58 5.69 8.44
N ARG A 236 -28.86 6.19 9.47
CA ARG A 236 -29.45 7.09 10.48
C ARG A 236 -29.84 8.45 9.89
N MET A 237 -29.05 8.96 8.96
CA MET A 237 -29.36 10.19 8.22
C MET A 237 -30.59 10.01 7.32
N VAL A 238 -30.66 8.92 6.56
CA VAL A 238 -31.81 8.56 5.71
C VAL A 238 -33.09 8.46 6.53
N LEU A 239 -33.03 7.80 7.70
CA LEU A 239 -34.18 7.70 8.61
C LEU A 239 -34.65 9.07 9.09
N ARG A 240 -33.73 9.97 9.46
CA ARG A 240 -34.07 11.34 9.89
C ARG A 240 -34.74 12.13 8.76
N LEU A 241 -34.21 12.05 7.54
CA LEU A 241 -34.81 12.68 6.36
C LEU A 241 -36.23 12.18 6.13
N LYS A 242 -36.45 10.86 6.16
CA LYS A 242 -37.78 10.26 6.02
C LYS A 242 -38.75 10.79 7.09
N THR A 243 -38.34 10.79 8.37
CA THR A 243 -39.19 11.30 9.45
C THR A 243 -39.50 12.79 9.28
N MET A 244 -38.55 13.61 8.85
CA MET A 244 -38.78 15.03 8.59
C MET A 244 -39.81 15.23 7.48
N MET A 245 -39.67 14.52 6.36
CA MET A 245 -40.65 14.57 5.27
C MET A 245 -42.04 14.13 5.72
N GLU A 246 -42.16 13.02 6.45
CA GLU A 246 -43.44 12.54 6.98
C GLU A 246 -44.09 13.56 7.91
N THR A 247 -43.31 14.20 8.80
CA THR A 247 -43.83 15.26 9.68
C THR A 247 -44.27 16.50 8.90
N THR A 248 -43.53 16.93 7.88
CA THR A 248 -43.92 18.05 7.02
C THR A 248 -45.22 17.75 6.27
N ILE A 249 -45.34 16.56 5.67
CA ILE A 249 -46.55 16.12 4.97
C ILE A 249 -47.74 16.05 5.95
N SER A 250 -47.53 15.56 7.18
CA SER A 250 -48.57 15.54 8.20
C SER A 250 -49.03 16.94 8.58
N HIS A 251 -48.10 17.88 8.79
CA HIS A 251 -48.42 19.27 9.10
C HIS A 251 -49.13 19.98 7.96
N GLU A 252 -48.74 19.76 6.71
CA GLU A 252 -49.47 20.29 5.53
C GLU A 252 -50.89 19.75 5.47
N ARG A 253 -51.10 18.45 5.74
CA ARG A 253 -52.44 17.85 5.78
C ARG A 253 -53.30 18.41 6.91
N GLU A 254 -52.72 18.66 8.08
CA GLU A 254 -53.41 19.30 9.20
C GLU A 254 -53.80 20.75 8.87
N LEU A 255 -52.89 21.51 8.27
CA LEU A 255 -53.14 22.87 7.79
C LEU A 255 -54.27 22.90 6.75
N ALA A 256 -54.25 22.00 5.77
CA ALA A 256 -55.30 21.91 4.76
C ALA A 256 -56.69 21.61 5.39
N ARG A 257 -56.75 20.67 6.34
CA ARG A 257 -57.99 20.35 7.08
C ARG A 257 -58.47 21.52 7.95
N ALA A 258 -57.54 22.25 8.58
CA ALA A 258 -57.89 23.43 9.37
C ALA A 258 -58.45 24.55 8.49
N GLN A 259 -57.85 24.78 7.31
CA GLN A 259 -58.34 25.74 6.33
C GLN A 259 -59.73 25.38 5.81
N GLU A 260 -59.98 24.10 5.50
CA GLU A 260 -61.30 23.62 5.06
C GLU A 260 -62.37 23.80 6.16
N LYS A 261 -62.05 23.50 7.42
CA LYS A 261 -62.95 23.77 8.54
C LYS A 261 -63.25 25.26 8.69
N LEU A 262 -62.24 26.11 8.56
CA LEU A 262 -62.41 27.56 8.62
C LEU A 262 -63.26 28.10 7.47
N SER A 263 -63.09 27.58 6.25
CA SER A 263 -63.92 27.99 5.10
C SER A 263 -65.37 27.57 5.30
N HIS A 264 -65.62 26.33 5.71
CA HIS A 264 -66.97 25.84 6.01
C HIS A 264 -67.63 26.66 7.13
N HIS A 265 -66.88 26.94 8.21
CA HIS A 265 -67.40 27.75 9.33
C HIS A 265 -67.73 29.17 8.89
N ARG A 266 -66.90 29.79 8.03
CA ARG A 266 -67.15 31.12 7.46
C ARG A 266 -68.41 31.13 6.58
N GLU A 267 -68.59 30.13 5.74
CA GLU A 267 -69.77 30.01 4.87
C GLU A 267 -71.05 29.82 5.69
N THR A 268 -70.98 28.99 6.74
CA THR A 268 -72.09 28.79 7.69
C THR A 268 -72.46 30.10 8.39
N HIS A 269 -71.47 30.87 8.85
CA HIS A 269 -71.73 32.17 9.47
C HIS A 269 -72.35 33.19 8.51
N GLN A 270 -71.92 33.20 7.25
CA GLN A 270 -72.56 34.04 6.23
C GLN A 270 -74.00 33.61 5.95
N MET A 271 -74.27 32.31 5.90
CA MET A 271 -75.62 31.79 5.73
C MET A 271 -76.52 32.17 6.92
N ASN A 272 -76.03 32.03 8.15
CA ASN A 272 -76.76 32.42 9.35
C ASN A 272 -77.09 33.93 9.33
N GLY A 273 -76.13 34.78 8.96
CA GLY A 273 -76.37 36.23 8.83
C GLY A 273 -77.44 36.55 7.77
N ARG A 274 -77.43 35.86 6.62
CA ARG A 274 -78.49 36.00 5.61
C ARG A 274 -79.84 35.52 6.11
N LEU A 275 -79.87 34.43 6.87
CA LEU A 275 -81.10 33.89 7.45
C LEU A 275 -81.70 34.87 8.46
N GLU A 276 -80.87 35.50 9.31
CA GLU A 276 -81.31 36.56 10.22
C GLU A 276 -81.90 37.76 9.47
N GLU A 277 -81.30 38.16 8.34
CA GLU A 277 -81.82 39.23 7.49
C GLU A 277 -83.20 38.85 6.89
N GLN A 278 -83.33 37.62 6.38
CA GLN A 278 -84.60 37.11 5.88
C GLN A 278 -85.69 37.05 6.96
N ILE A 279 -85.34 36.67 8.19
CA ILE A 279 -86.29 36.65 9.31
C ILE A 279 -86.78 38.07 9.61
N ARG A 280 -85.89 39.07 9.67
CA ARG A 280 -86.29 40.47 9.89
C ARG A 280 -87.18 40.99 8.77
N GLU A 281 -86.90 40.61 7.53
CA GLU A 281 -87.73 40.99 6.38
C GLU A 281 -89.13 40.38 6.47
N ILE A 282 -89.23 39.09 6.83
CA ILE A 282 -90.52 38.41 7.08
C ILE A 282 -91.28 39.06 8.24
N GLU A 283 -90.60 39.40 9.34
CA GLU A 283 -91.22 40.10 10.48
C GLU A 283 -91.78 41.45 10.06
N SER A 284 -91.01 42.24 9.30
CA SER A 284 -91.49 43.51 8.75
C SER A 284 -92.68 43.33 7.81
N LEU A 285 -92.65 42.28 6.98
CA LEU A 285 -93.74 41.97 6.07
C LEU A 285 -95.01 41.55 6.83
N ASN A 286 -94.87 40.80 7.93
CA ASN A 286 -95.97 40.43 8.81
C ASN A 286 -96.61 41.66 9.46
N VAL A 287 -95.81 42.61 9.97
CA VAL A 287 -96.33 43.87 10.54
C VAL A 287 -97.10 44.67 9.48
N ALA A 288 -96.55 44.80 8.27
CA ALA A 288 -97.24 45.48 7.17
C ALA A 288 -98.52 44.74 6.73
N LEU A 289 -98.54 43.41 6.83
CA LEU A 289 -99.72 42.61 6.54
C LEU A 289 -100.80 42.81 7.61
N GLU A 290 -100.44 42.88 8.89
CA GLU A 290 -101.36 43.22 9.98
C GLU A 290 -101.98 44.60 9.77
N GLU A 291 -101.17 45.61 9.44
CA GLU A 291 -101.65 46.96 9.11
C GLU A 291 -102.64 46.94 7.92
N ARG A 292 -102.33 46.18 6.87
CA ARG A 292 -103.23 45.98 5.72
C ARG A 292 -104.53 45.30 6.09
N ILE A 293 -104.51 44.33 7.01
CA ILE A 293 -105.73 43.66 7.50
C ILE A 293 -106.58 44.68 8.27
N GLU A 294 -105.98 45.49 9.12
CA GLU A 294 -106.66 46.55 9.87
C GLU A 294 -107.29 47.59 8.93
N GLU A 295 -106.57 48.04 7.88
CA GLU A 295 -107.11 48.91 6.83
C GLU A 295 -108.33 48.29 6.12
N ILE A 296 -108.27 46.98 5.80
CA ILE A 296 -109.36 46.25 5.16
C ILE A 296 -110.56 46.11 6.10
N GLU A 297 -110.33 45.84 7.39
CA GLU A 297 -111.39 45.80 8.40
C GLU A 297 -112.06 47.16 8.57
N GLU A 298 -111.28 48.25 8.62
CA GLU A 298 -111.80 49.61 8.68
C GLU A 298 -112.59 49.97 7.42
N ALA A 299 -112.09 49.61 6.24
CA ALA A 299 -112.80 49.79 4.98
C ALA A 299 -114.11 48.98 4.94
N ASN A 300 -114.10 47.73 5.40
CA ASN A 300 -115.30 46.90 5.53
C ASN A 300 -116.30 47.50 6.51
N TYR A 301 -115.84 48.04 7.65
CA TYR A 301 -116.70 48.73 8.60
C TYR A 301 -117.36 49.97 7.97
N LYS A 302 -116.59 50.81 7.26
CA LYS A 302 -117.13 51.97 6.53
C LYS A 302 -118.11 51.57 5.42
N ILE A 303 -117.85 50.46 4.71
CA ILE A 303 -118.79 49.94 3.71
C ILE A 303 -120.09 49.48 4.38
N ALA A 304 -120.01 48.80 5.52
CA ALA A 304 -121.18 48.36 6.28
C ALA A 304 -121.98 49.56 6.83
N ASP A 305 -121.29 50.61 7.31
CA ASP A 305 -121.90 51.86 7.79
C ASP A 305 -122.59 52.63 6.65
N LEU A 306 -121.93 52.79 5.49
CA LEU A 306 -122.54 53.38 4.30
C LEU A 306 -123.76 52.59 3.80
N ALA A 307 -123.70 51.25 3.89
CA ALA A 307 -124.83 50.39 3.53
C ALA A 307 -126.02 50.61 4.50
N GLY A 308 -125.74 50.81 5.79
CA GLY A 308 -126.75 51.19 6.80
C GLY A 308 -127.37 52.56 6.54
N GLU A 309 -126.58 53.58 6.21
CA GLU A 309 -127.10 54.92 5.86
C GLU A 309 -127.93 54.93 4.55
N LEU A 310 -127.61 54.03 3.61
CA LEU A 310 -128.42 53.84 2.38
C LEU A 310 -129.75 53.14 2.65
N GLU A 311 -129.83 52.31 3.70
CA GLU A 311 -131.05 51.64 4.14
C GLU A 311 -131.99 52.62 4.87
N ASP A 312 -131.44 53.51 5.70
CA ASP A 312 -132.17 54.59 6.38
C ASP A 312 -132.67 55.71 5.44
N LYS A 313 -132.09 55.86 4.25
CA LYS A 313 -132.57 56.81 3.21
C LYS A 313 -133.64 56.26 2.28
N ASN A 314 -133.95 54.96 2.40
CA ASN A 314 -134.95 54.26 1.57
C ASN A 314 -136.23 53.89 2.36
N THR A 315 -136.42 54.45 3.54
CA THR A 315 -137.65 54.36 4.35
C THR A 315 -138.18 55.75 4.71
#